data_AF-A0A1X7J291-F1
#
_entry.id   AF-A0A1X7J291-F1
#
_cell.length_a   1.000
_cell.length_b   1.000
_cell.length_c   1.000
_cell.angle_alpha   90.00
_cell.angle_beta   90.00
_cell.angle_gamma   90.00
#
_symmetry.space_group_name_H-M   'P 1'
#
loop_
_entity.id
_entity.type
_entity.pdbx_description
1 polymer ?
#
loop_
_entity_poly.entity_id
_entity_poly.type
_entity_poly.pdbx_seq_one_letter_code
_entity_poly.pdbx_strand_id
1 'polypeptide(L)'
;MKMFLWSLTMIFLSLLFTACGDSPEKFVNDVVDSGIKCETHEYDEAKCDQLAVEFRTRNHNFTEEEQKRIQKQVVEKFFIELKKLNDKNAKAVPTL
;
A
#
# COMPACT_ATOMS: atom_id res chain seq x y z
N MET A 1 50.09 17.09 -7.50
CA MET A 1 48.85 16.48 -8.04
C MET A 1 48.10 15.81 -6.90
N LYS A 2 47.19 16.51 -6.22
CA LYS A 2 46.50 16.01 -5.01
C LYS A 2 45.02 16.43 -4.92
N MET A 3 44.47 16.91 -6.04
CA MET A 3 43.10 17.44 -6.12
C MET A 3 42.13 16.51 -6.87
N PHE A 4 42.61 15.38 -7.40
CA PHE A 4 41.78 14.50 -8.25
C PHE A 4 41.04 13.38 -7.50
N LEU A 5 41.31 13.19 -6.20
CA LEU A 5 40.66 12.13 -5.42
C LEU A 5 39.40 12.56 -4.65
N TRP A 6 39.10 13.86 -4.60
CA TRP A 6 37.94 14.38 -3.86
C TRP A 6 36.68 14.52 -4.71
N SER A 7 36.78 14.45 -6.03
CA SER A 7 35.62 14.55 -6.93
C SER A 7 34.90 13.22 -7.16
N LEU A 8 35.53 12.08 -6.85
CA LEU A 8 34.94 10.76 -7.11
C LEU A 8 33.94 10.31 -6.04
N THR A 9 34.04 10.84 -4.82
CA THR A 9 33.13 10.47 -3.70
C THR A 9 31.81 11.24 -3.71
N MET A 10 31.68 12.31 -4.50
CA MET A 10 30.43 13.07 -4.63
C MET A 10 29.43 12.45 -5.63
N ILE A 11 29.86 11.57 -6.53
CA ILE A 11 28.95 10.97 -7.52
C ILE A 11 28.10 9.85 -6.92
N PHE A 12 28.56 9.20 -5.84
CA PHE A 12 27.80 8.14 -5.17
C PHE A 12 26.68 8.66 -4.26
N LEU A 13 26.70 9.95 -3.89
CA LEU A 13 25.65 10.55 -3.06
C LEU A 13 24.43 11.01 -3.88
N SER A 14 24.59 11.14 -5.20
CA SER A 14 23.51 11.59 -6.10
C SER A 14 22.54 10.48 -6.50
N LEU A 15 22.90 9.22 -6.30
CA LEU A 15 22.09 8.05 -6.70
C LEU A 15 21.27 7.44 -5.55
N LEU A 16 21.37 7.99 -4.33
CA LEU A 16 20.56 7.57 -3.18
C LEU A 16 19.14 8.16 -3.19
N PHE A 17 18.78 8.93 -4.23
CA PHE A 17 17.43 9.46 -4.44
C PHE A 17 16.66 8.74 -5.56
N THR A 18 16.97 7.48 -5.87
CA THR A 18 15.87 6.62 -6.32
C THR A 18 15.04 6.34 -5.09
N ALA A 19 14.02 7.18 -4.86
CA ALA A 19 12.92 6.82 -4.01
C ALA A 19 12.60 5.35 -4.31
N CYS A 20 12.75 4.48 -3.31
CA CYS A 20 12.07 3.19 -3.31
C CYS A 20 10.58 3.51 -3.26
N GLY A 21 10.05 4.00 -4.38
CA GLY A 21 8.64 4.20 -4.59
C GLY A 21 8.02 2.83 -4.48
N ASP A 22 7.05 2.70 -3.58
CA ASP A 22 6.27 1.48 -3.51
C ASP A 22 5.73 1.18 -4.90
N SER A 23 5.75 -0.09 -5.31
CA SER A 23 5.06 -0.45 -6.56
C SER A 23 3.56 -0.15 -6.39
N PRO A 24 2.85 0.39 -7.40
CA PRO A 24 1.41 0.56 -7.36
C PRO A 24 0.66 -0.71 -6.94
N GLU A 25 1.15 -1.87 -7.39
CA GLU A 25 0.55 -3.16 -7.04
C GLU A 25 0.78 -3.53 -5.57
N LYS A 26 1.97 -3.26 -5.04
CA LYS A 26 2.28 -3.49 -3.62
C LYS A 26 1.44 -2.58 -2.74
N PHE A 27 1.35 -1.29 -3.09
CA PHE A 27 0.48 -0.34 -2.40
C PHE A 27 -0.98 -0.81 -2.39
N VAL A 28 -1.53 -1.23 -3.54
CA VAL A 28 -2.90 -1.76 -3.64
C VAL A 28 -3.09 -2.94 -2.70
N ASN A 29 -2.17 -3.91 -2.71
CA ASN A 29 -2.29 -5.10 -1.87
C ASN A 29 -2.23 -4.75 -0.37
N ASP A 30 -1.34 -3.85 0.04
CA ASP A 30 -1.22 -3.41 1.43
C ASP A 30 -2.50 -2.72 1.92
N VAL A 31 -3.09 -1.84 1.09
CA VAL A 31 -4.35 -1.14 1.39
C VAL A 31 -5.49 -2.14 1.51
N VAL A 32 -5.60 -3.09 0.59
CA VAL A 32 -6.69 -4.09 0.58
C VAL A 32 -6.58 -5.00 1.80
N ASP A 33 -5.40 -5.56 2.09
CA ASP A 33 -5.19 -6.42 3.26
C ASP A 33 -5.50 -5.69 4.57
N SER A 34 -5.01 -4.45 4.70
CA SER A 34 -5.27 -3.61 5.87
C SER A 34 -6.74 -3.24 6.01
N GLY A 35 -7.39 -2.89 4.89
CA GLY A 35 -8.81 -2.56 4.86
C GLY A 35 -9.67 -3.74 5.29
N ILE A 36 -9.31 -4.97 4.85
CA ILE A 36 -10.02 -6.17 5.25
C ILE A 36 -9.89 -6.41 6.75
N LYS A 37 -8.68 -6.25 7.31
CA LYS A 37 -8.44 -6.39 8.75
C LYS A 37 -9.18 -5.34 9.59
N CYS A 38 -9.37 -4.14 9.05
CA CYS A 38 -10.22 -3.13 9.67
C CYS A 38 -11.70 -3.54 9.62
N GLU A 39 -12.19 -4.04 8.49
CA GLU A 39 -13.58 -4.49 8.36
C GLU A 39 -13.89 -5.73 9.23
N THR A 40 -12.95 -6.67 9.32
CA THR A 40 -13.08 -7.88 10.16
C THR A 40 -12.80 -7.62 11.64
N HIS A 41 -12.54 -6.37 12.04
CA HIS A 41 -12.18 -5.98 13.42
C HIS A 41 -10.94 -6.70 13.97
N GLU A 42 -10.05 -7.17 13.10
CA GLU A 42 -8.73 -7.66 13.48
C GLU A 42 -7.80 -6.51 13.91
N TYR A 43 -8.02 -5.32 13.34
CA TYR A 43 -7.39 -4.08 13.78
C TYR A 43 -8.39 -3.22 14.56
N ASP A 44 -7.89 -2.56 15.61
CA ASP A 44 -8.66 -1.55 16.32
C ASP A 44 -8.80 -0.25 15.49
N GLU A 45 -9.76 0.58 15.88
CA GLU A 45 -10.10 1.82 15.19
C GLU A 45 -8.90 2.78 15.12
N ALA A 46 -8.11 2.89 16.20
CA ALA A 46 -6.95 3.75 16.25
C ALA A 46 -5.88 3.35 15.22
N LYS A 47 -5.66 2.05 15.04
CA LYS A 47 -4.75 1.52 14.02
C LYS A 47 -5.29 1.75 12.61
N CYS A 48 -6.60 1.58 12.41
CA CYS A 48 -7.23 1.86 11.11
C CYS A 48 -7.12 3.33 10.72
N ASP A 49 -7.29 4.25 11.67
CA ASP A 49 -7.10 5.69 11.47
C ASP A 49 -5.65 6.02 11.11
N GLN A 50 -4.69 5.42 11.83
CA GLN A 50 -3.27 5.60 11.53
C GLN A 50 -2.93 5.14 10.11
N LEU A 51 -3.40 3.96 9.71
CA LEU A 51 -3.19 3.39 8.38
C LEU A 51 -3.84 4.24 7.30
N ALA A 52 -5.02 4.81 7.54
CA ALA A 52 -5.67 5.72 6.59
C ALA A 52 -4.82 6.97 6.29
N VAL A 53 -4.17 7.53 7.32
CA VAL A 53 -3.23 8.66 7.17
C VAL A 53 -1.95 8.22 6.43
N GLU A 54 -1.40 7.06 6.79
CA GLU A 54 -0.20 6.50 6.14
C GLU A 54 -0.43 6.26 4.65
N PHE A 55 -1.51 5.55 4.30
CA PHE A 55 -1.83 5.24 2.91
C PHE A 55 -2.16 6.48 2.10
N ARG A 56 -2.79 7.50 2.70
CA ARG A 56 -2.98 8.79 2.02
C ARG A 56 -1.63 9.42 1.68
N THR A 57 -0.71 9.46 2.64
CA THR A 57 0.65 9.99 2.44
C THR A 57 1.40 9.22 1.35
N ARG A 58 1.36 7.88 1.41
CA ARG A 58 1.98 7.01 0.40
C ARG A 58 1.35 7.16 -0.98
N ASN A 59 0.04 7.39 -1.07
CA ASN A 59 -0.66 7.60 -2.34
C ASN A 59 -0.19 8.87 -3.07
N HIS A 60 0.20 9.91 -2.32
CA HIS A 60 0.76 11.14 -2.89
C HIS A 60 2.12 10.97 -3.57
N ASN A 61 2.81 9.84 -3.34
CA ASN A 61 4.07 9.54 -4.03
C ASN A 61 3.85 9.04 -5.47
N PHE A 62 2.62 8.73 -5.87
CA PHE A 62 2.26 8.31 -7.22
C PHE A 62 1.76 9.48 -8.05
N THR A 63 1.91 9.37 -9.38
CA THR A 63 1.31 10.32 -10.33
C THR A 63 -0.21 10.27 -10.29
N GLU A 64 -0.89 11.33 -10.75
CA GLU A 64 -2.36 11.36 -10.78
C GLU A 64 -2.98 10.19 -11.58
N GLU A 65 -2.34 9.79 -12.68
CA GLU A 65 -2.79 8.64 -13.46
C GLU A 65 -2.66 7.32 -12.68
N GLU A 66 -1.55 7.15 -11.97
CA GLU A 66 -1.34 6.00 -11.09
C GLU A 66 -2.32 5.99 -9.92
N GLN A 67 -2.57 7.13 -9.28
CA GLN A 67 -3.55 7.24 -8.20
C GLN A 67 -4.95 6.82 -8.67
N LYS A 68 -5.38 7.23 -9.87
CA LYS A 68 -6.66 6.79 -10.47
C LYS A 68 -6.69 5.28 -10.69
N ARG A 69 -5.59 4.70 -11.21
CA ARG A 69 -5.47 3.24 -11.41
C ARG A 69 -5.48 2.49 -10.07
N ILE A 70 -4.73 2.97 -9.09
CA ILE A 70 -4.65 2.44 -7.73
C ILE A 70 -6.03 2.45 -7.09
N GLN A 71 -6.74 3.59 -7.11
CA GLN A 71 -8.08 3.70 -6.52
C GLN A 71 -9.04 2.66 -7.12
N LYS A 72 -9.04 2.52 -8.45
CA LYS A 72 -9.85 1.51 -9.14
C LYS A 72 -9.50 0.09 -8.66
N GLN A 73 -8.22 -0.25 -8.61
CA GLN A 73 -7.77 -1.58 -8.20
C GLN A 73 -8.03 -1.88 -6.73
N VAL A 74 -7.86 -0.91 -5.83
CA VAL A 74 -8.17 -1.05 -4.40
C VAL A 74 -9.64 -1.40 -4.23
N VAL A 75 -10.55 -0.65 -4.86
CA VAL A 75 -11.99 -0.89 -4.77
C VAL A 75 -12.33 -2.29 -5.32
N GLU A 76 -11.87 -2.62 -6.52
CA GLU A 76 -12.14 -3.92 -7.15
C GLU A 76 -11.64 -5.10 -6.29
N LYS A 77 -10.38 -5.06 -5.84
CA LYS A 77 -9.79 -6.13 -5.04
C LYS A 77 -10.42 -6.21 -3.65
N PHE A 78 -10.74 -5.08 -3.01
CA PHE A 78 -11.40 -5.05 -1.71
C PHE A 78 -12.77 -5.74 -1.75
N PHE A 79 -13.60 -5.44 -2.76
CA PHE A 79 -14.89 -6.12 -2.93
C PHE A 79 -14.74 -7.63 -3.20
N ILE A 80 -13.72 -8.03 -3.98
CA ILE A 80 -13.44 -9.45 -4.22
C ILE A 80 -13.08 -10.16 -2.92
N GLU A 81 -12.21 -9.59 -2.09
CA GLU A 81 -11.82 -10.19 -0.81
C GLU A 81 -12.98 -10.22 0.20
N LEU A 82 -13.77 -9.15 0.30
CA LEU A 82 -14.98 -9.14 1.13
C LEU A 82 -15.98 -10.21 0.70
N LYS A 83 -16.21 -10.37 -0.61
CA LYS A 83 -17.10 -11.42 -1.12
C LYS A 83 -16.58 -12.81 -0.76
N LYS A 84 -15.28 -13.06 -0.90
CA LYS A 84 -14.66 -14.34 -0.49
C LYS A 84 -14.87 -14.63 1.00
N LEU A 85 -14.75 -13.61 1.85
CA LEU A 85 -15.01 -13.75 3.29
C LEU A 85 -16.48 -14.06 3.56
N ASN A 86 -17.40 -13.35 2.91
CA ASN A 86 -18.82 -13.58 3.07
C ASN A 86 -19.24 -14.98 2.58
N ASP A 87 -18.74 -15.43 1.44
CA ASP A 87 -19.00 -16.76 0.89
C ASP A 87 -18.44 -17.87 1.81
N LYS A 88 -17.29 -17.65 2.44
CA LYS A 88 -16.72 -18.57 3.44
C LYS A 88 -17.61 -18.63 4.69
N ASN A 89 -18.06 -17.48 5.19
CA ASN A 89 -18.92 -17.40 6.37
C ASN A 89 -20.30 -18.01 6.11
N ALA A 90 -20.90 -17.77 4.94
CA ALA A 90 -22.17 -18.35 4.53
C ALA A 90 -22.12 -19.89 4.43
N LYS A 91 -20.98 -20.45 4.01
CA LYS A 91 -20.74 -21.91 4.00
C LYS A 91 -20.40 -22.47 5.38
N ALA A 92 -19.94 -21.63 6.31
CA ALA A 92 -19.55 -22.03 7.66
C ALA A 92 -20.73 -22.05 8.64
N VAL A 93 -21.90 -21.50 8.28
CA VAL A 93 -23.15 -21.67 9.03
C VAL A 93 -23.78 -23.00 8.61
N PRO A 94 -23.72 -24.07 9.40
CA PRO A 94 -24.54 -25.24 9.15
C PRO A 94 -25.98 -24.84 9.46
N THR A 95 -26.88 -25.13 8.53
CA THR A 95 -28.32 -25.15 8.78
C THR A 95 -28.59 -25.93 10.07
N LEU A 96 -28.94 -25.24 11.15
CA LEU A 96 -29.50 -25.81 12.38
C LEU A 96 -30.94 -26.25 12.11
#